data_AF-A0AAJ6DQT8-F1
#
_entry.id   AF-A0AAJ6DQT8-F1
#
_cell.length_a   1.000
_cell.length_b   1.000
_cell.length_c   1.000
_cell.angle_alpha   90.00
_cell.angle_beta   90.00
_cell.angle_gamma   90.00
#
_symmetry.space_group_name_H-M   'P 1'
#
loop_
_entity.id
_entity.type
_entity.pdbx_description
1 polymer ?
#
loop_
_entity_poly.entity_id
_entity_poly.type
_entity_poly.pdbx_seq_one_letter_code
_entity_poly.pdbx_strand_id
1 'polypeptide(L)'
;MMILRSEARQGERAQRGTAAPLTVSNAGARVHLVHAGDEPGPWLTGLAGRLGPVRPGEAVVLVGTPLDGTGRAELCDLLDPVLKRDRDAHVRLLLLVMSTGAEDSGSRRSAARLLSERWGFDVLAASGVALVAPDGSLFSPDLPGEPGGWWHFAPGAVPRPVGSRVPLSGWEAALKAIPVQEVAGHVVEPVPAGLVVRPVGPVSAMTRTLPHAVPPDRGGPQLIVASPDVPAAVPAVVMAALPETVRGTMRLLSLDVRSVVRTGRQIADLMGTPVRVGLGLPVILDGALRDGASAGDATAELRTINSDGRPSWRPFAQTVVCEPADGPGAGRVRVTEWRVPAASLSGGSGPDALPLGREWEATVTPAGLWIGPRGEVPPRTAATRAVSPDTVAIDLGVEHGPHDSLWPALDLMFGQLETEVRERVVVHVHGLLDTGSAKHLRGVTARHGLGLGRPARRECAGTGTASAMGSGPHTRACREPEGDAENAAYARLQAWLVTV
;
A
#
# COMPACT_ATOMS: atom_id res chain seq x y z
N MET A 1 -10.33 3.17 -1.39
CA MET A 1 -10.78 2.22 -0.35
C MET A 1 -11.83 2.85 0.56
N MET A 2 -13.11 2.51 0.42
CA MET A 2 -14.18 3.08 1.25
C MET A 2 -14.56 2.18 2.42
N ILE A 3 -14.73 2.79 3.60
CA ILE A 3 -15.19 2.13 4.82
C ILE A 3 -16.71 2.21 4.87
N LEU A 4 -17.42 1.08 4.82
CA LEU A 4 -18.85 1.00 5.10
C LEU A 4 -19.07 1.08 6.61
N ARG A 5 -18.99 2.28 7.21
CA ARG A 5 -19.22 2.46 8.65
C ARG A 5 -20.70 2.74 8.95
N SER A 6 -21.22 2.02 9.93
CA SER A 6 -22.45 2.34 10.66
C SER A 6 -22.08 3.41 11.70
N GLU A 7 -22.34 4.68 11.42
CA GLU A 7 -22.29 5.71 12.47
C GLU A 7 -23.57 5.66 13.29
N ALA A 8 -23.50 5.03 14.46
CA ALA A 8 -24.54 5.15 15.46
C ALA A 8 -23.92 5.60 16.80
N ARG A 9 -24.14 6.90 17.09
CA ARG A 9 -24.16 7.59 18.39
C ARG A 9 -23.05 8.64 18.63
N GLN A 10 -23.38 9.90 18.35
CA GLN A 10 -23.40 10.94 19.38
C GLN A 10 -24.30 12.13 18.95
N GLY A 11 -25.40 12.28 19.70
CA GLY A 11 -26.30 13.43 19.81
C GLY A 11 -26.33 14.53 18.75
N GLU A 12 -27.27 14.44 17.81
CA GLU A 12 -27.92 15.63 17.27
C GLU A 12 -29.40 15.34 16.95
N ARG A 13 -30.27 16.24 17.39
CA ARG A 13 -31.73 16.08 17.42
C ARG A 13 -32.35 17.07 16.43
N ALA A 14 -32.39 16.73 15.14
CA ALA A 14 -33.13 17.38 14.03
C ALA A 14 -32.74 16.63 12.73
N GLN A 15 -33.54 16.14 11.79
CA GLN A 15 -34.95 16.27 11.39
C GLN A 15 -35.41 14.89 10.85
N ARG A 16 -36.67 14.50 11.09
CA ARG A 16 -37.30 13.36 10.40
C ARG A 16 -37.59 13.74 8.94
N GLY A 17 -36.59 13.63 8.08
CA GLY A 17 -36.84 13.43 6.65
C GLY A 17 -37.26 11.98 6.42
N THR A 18 -38.29 11.73 5.62
CA THR A 18 -38.68 10.40 5.18
C THR A 18 -37.46 9.75 4.53
N ALA A 19 -36.97 8.64 5.09
CA ALA A 19 -35.86 7.91 4.50
C ALA A 19 -36.24 7.49 3.08
N ALA A 20 -35.37 7.76 2.11
CA ALA A 20 -35.60 7.36 0.73
C ALA A 20 -35.76 5.82 0.66
N PRO A 21 -36.65 5.30 -0.20
CA PRO A 21 -36.89 3.86 -0.30
C PRO A 21 -35.61 3.13 -0.73
N LEU A 22 -35.48 1.88 -0.26
CA LEU A 22 -34.41 0.98 -0.68
C LEU A 22 -34.70 0.42 -2.07
N THR A 23 -33.68 0.40 -2.92
CA THR A 23 -33.75 -0.07 -4.30
C THR A 23 -32.62 -1.08 -4.55
N VAL A 24 -32.89 -2.06 -5.42
CA VAL A 24 -31.88 -2.97 -5.96
C VAL A 24 -31.62 -2.65 -7.42
N SER A 25 -30.39 -2.29 -7.73
CA SER A 25 -29.88 -2.15 -9.10
C SER A 25 -28.88 -3.26 -9.44
N ASN A 26 -28.62 -3.45 -10.73
CA ASN A 26 -27.66 -4.43 -11.21
C ASN A 26 -26.43 -3.72 -11.78
N ALA A 27 -25.23 -4.14 -11.39
CA ALA A 27 -23.96 -3.57 -11.85
C ALA A 27 -23.14 -4.54 -12.71
N GLY A 28 -23.72 -5.67 -13.10
CA GLY A 28 -23.06 -6.73 -13.84
C GLY A 28 -23.74 -8.07 -13.64
N ALA A 29 -23.28 -9.10 -14.36
CA ALA A 29 -23.78 -10.45 -14.19
C ALA A 29 -23.62 -10.89 -12.72
N ARG A 30 -24.76 -11.04 -12.02
CA ARG A 30 -24.84 -11.50 -10.63
C ARG A 30 -24.15 -10.59 -9.60
N VAL A 31 -24.02 -9.30 -9.91
CA VAL A 31 -23.63 -8.26 -8.95
C VAL A 31 -24.83 -7.34 -8.71
N HIS A 32 -25.37 -7.40 -7.50
CA HIS A 32 -26.56 -6.64 -7.10
C HIS A 32 -26.20 -5.57 -6.09
N LEU A 33 -26.67 -4.35 -6.33
CA LEU A 33 -26.40 -3.18 -5.50
C LEU A 33 -27.66 -2.79 -4.75
N VAL A 34 -27.57 -2.68 -3.43
CA VAL A 34 -28.64 -2.17 -2.58
C VAL A 34 -28.29 -0.76 -2.16
N HIS A 35 -29.14 0.21 -2.50
CA HIS A 35 -28.93 1.63 -2.22
C HIS A 35 -30.24 2.33 -1.88
N ALA A 36 -30.15 3.51 -1.27
CA ALA A 36 -31.30 4.37 -1.06
C ALA A 36 -31.51 5.26 -2.30
N GLY A 37 -32.77 5.47 -2.70
CA GLY A 37 -33.15 6.29 -3.86
C GLY A 37 -33.10 5.55 -5.20
N ASP A 38 -33.20 6.31 -6.30
CA ASP A 38 -33.43 5.75 -7.64
C ASP A 38 -32.16 5.21 -8.30
N GLU A 39 -30.98 5.79 -7.99
CA GLU A 39 -29.70 5.41 -8.61
C GLU A 39 -28.62 5.12 -7.57
N PRO A 40 -27.74 4.13 -7.83
CA PRO A 40 -26.60 3.85 -6.96
C PRO A 40 -25.58 4.99 -7.04
N GLY A 41 -25.02 5.38 -5.89
CA GLY A 41 -23.94 6.36 -5.85
C GLY A 41 -22.69 5.87 -6.62
N PRO A 42 -21.89 6.77 -7.23
CA PRO A 42 -20.72 6.40 -8.03
C PRO A 42 -19.73 5.50 -7.30
N TRP A 43 -19.60 5.68 -5.99
CA TRP A 43 -18.73 4.86 -5.15
C TRP A 43 -19.17 3.40 -5.05
N LEU A 44 -20.47 3.13 -5.00
CA LEU A 44 -21.02 1.79 -4.88
C LEU A 44 -20.84 1.04 -6.21
N THR A 45 -21.04 1.74 -7.32
CA THR A 45 -20.75 1.23 -8.68
C THR A 45 -19.25 0.97 -8.86
N GLY A 46 -18.38 1.85 -8.34
CA GLY A 46 -16.93 1.65 -8.35
C GLY A 46 -16.50 0.41 -7.54
N LEU A 47 -17.12 0.16 -6.37
CA LEU A 47 -16.90 -1.07 -5.60
C LEU A 47 -17.40 -2.31 -6.34
N ALA A 48 -18.54 -2.22 -7.02
CA ALA A 48 -19.07 -3.30 -7.84
C ALA A 48 -18.07 -3.73 -8.92
N GLY A 49 -17.45 -2.75 -9.59
CA GLY A 49 -16.40 -2.98 -10.58
C GLY A 49 -15.20 -3.73 -10.03
N ARG A 50 -14.82 -3.49 -8.77
CA ARG A 50 -13.71 -4.19 -8.09
C ARG A 50 -14.04 -5.62 -7.68
N LEU A 51 -15.30 -6.02 -7.64
CA LEU A 51 -15.72 -7.39 -7.29
C LEU A 51 -16.05 -8.24 -8.52
N GLY A 52 -16.00 -7.64 -9.72
CA GLY A 52 -16.37 -8.30 -10.98
C GLY A 52 -15.16 -8.81 -11.80
N PRO A 53 -15.39 -9.79 -12.70
CA PRO A 53 -16.58 -10.61 -12.86
C PRO A 53 -16.69 -11.69 -11.77
N VAL A 54 -17.92 -11.98 -11.36
CA VAL A 54 -18.23 -13.01 -10.36
C VAL A 54 -18.00 -14.39 -10.96
N ARG A 55 -17.46 -15.33 -10.17
CA ARG A 55 -17.18 -16.69 -10.65
C ARG A 55 -18.46 -17.45 -11.00
N PRO A 56 -18.39 -18.45 -11.88
CA PRO A 56 -19.52 -19.36 -12.12
C PRO A 56 -20.02 -19.98 -10.81
N GLY A 57 -21.31 -19.86 -10.54
CA GLY A 57 -21.94 -20.39 -9.33
C GLY A 57 -21.92 -19.43 -8.13
N GLU A 58 -21.37 -18.22 -8.28
CA GLU A 58 -21.36 -17.19 -7.24
C GLU A 58 -22.28 -16.00 -7.64
N ALA A 59 -22.76 -15.27 -6.64
CA ALA A 59 -23.39 -13.96 -6.76
C ALA A 59 -22.89 -13.04 -5.65
N VAL A 60 -22.89 -11.73 -5.89
CA VAL A 60 -22.45 -10.71 -4.93
C VAL A 60 -23.59 -9.73 -4.69
N VAL A 61 -23.86 -9.43 -3.42
CA VAL A 61 -24.77 -8.36 -2.99
C VAL A 61 -23.95 -7.33 -2.22
N LEU A 62 -23.90 -6.10 -2.73
CA LEU A 62 -23.28 -4.97 -2.04
C LEU A 62 -24.37 -4.10 -1.43
N VAL A 63 -24.30 -3.89 -0.11
CA VAL A 63 -25.25 -3.03 0.60
C VAL A 63 -24.59 -1.69 0.90
N GLY A 64 -24.98 -0.66 0.16
CA GLY A 64 -24.37 0.66 0.23
C GLY A 64 -25.02 1.64 1.21
N THR A 65 -26.02 1.20 1.96
CA THR A 65 -26.76 2.04 2.90
C THR A 65 -26.87 1.33 4.25
N PRO A 66 -26.74 2.04 5.38
CA PRO A 66 -26.95 1.45 6.69
C PRO A 66 -28.40 0.95 6.80
N LEU A 67 -28.57 -0.24 7.40
CA LEU A 67 -29.87 -0.82 7.67
C LEU A 67 -30.07 -0.90 9.19
N ASP A 68 -31.24 -0.50 9.65
CA ASP A 68 -31.65 -0.72 11.03
C ASP A 68 -32.13 -2.17 11.26
N GLY A 69 -32.60 -2.46 12.48
CA GLY A 69 -33.06 -3.80 12.84
C GLY A 69 -34.24 -4.32 12.01
N THR A 70 -35.10 -3.44 11.49
CA THR A 70 -36.23 -3.78 10.61
C THR A 70 -35.79 -3.90 9.15
N GLY A 71 -34.80 -3.11 8.73
CA GLY A 71 -34.27 -3.11 7.37
C GLY A 71 -33.67 -4.44 6.92
N ARG A 72 -33.32 -5.36 7.83
CA ARG A 72 -32.81 -6.71 7.48
C ARG A 72 -33.86 -7.61 6.83
N ALA A 73 -35.10 -7.58 7.31
CA ALA A 73 -36.20 -8.35 6.73
C ALA A 73 -36.63 -7.73 5.39
N GLU A 74 -36.76 -6.41 5.36
CA GLU A 74 -37.04 -5.63 4.14
C GLU A 74 -35.98 -5.88 3.05
N LEU A 75 -34.70 -5.92 3.42
CA LEU A 75 -33.61 -6.30 2.51
C LEU A 75 -33.85 -7.68 1.88
N CYS A 76 -34.28 -8.67 2.67
CA CYS A 76 -34.54 -10.01 2.15
C CYS A 76 -35.68 -10.00 1.14
N ASP A 77 -36.78 -9.30 1.45
CA ASP A 77 -37.93 -9.17 0.54
C ASP A 77 -37.57 -8.40 -0.73
N LEU A 78 -36.74 -7.36 -0.62
CA LEU A 78 -36.27 -6.58 -1.76
C LEU A 78 -35.35 -7.40 -2.69
N LEU A 79 -34.55 -8.30 -2.13
CA LEU A 79 -33.64 -9.17 -2.89
C LEU A 79 -34.34 -10.39 -3.52
N ASP A 80 -35.60 -10.70 -3.16
CA ASP A 80 -36.30 -11.89 -3.65
C ASP A 80 -36.29 -12.05 -5.18
N PRO A 81 -36.60 -11.01 -5.99
CA PRO A 81 -36.66 -11.16 -7.44
C PRO A 81 -35.29 -11.41 -8.09
N VAL A 82 -34.21 -10.89 -7.53
CA VAL A 82 -32.84 -11.11 -8.04
C VAL A 82 -32.32 -12.48 -7.61
N LEU A 83 -32.54 -12.86 -6.35
CA LEU A 83 -32.07 -14.14 -5.80
C LEU A 83 -32.81 -15.34 -6.39
N LYS A 84 -34.09 -15.19 -6.75
CA LYS A 84 -34.80 -16.20 -7.53
C LYS A 84 -34.11 -16.50 -8.86
N ARG A 85 -33.74 -15.45 -9.60
CA ARG A 85 -33.05 -15.58 -10.89
C ARG A 85 -31.67 -16.21 -10.73
N ASP A 86 -30.94 -15.84 -9.68
CA ASP A 86 -29.63 -16.42 -9.38
C ASP A 86 -29.73 -17.91 -9.04
N ARG A 87 -30.77 -18.31 -8.27
CA ARG A 87 -31.06 -19.72 -7.97
C ARG A 87 -31.34 -20.51 -9.24
N ASP A 88 -32.20 -19.99 -10.11
CA ASP A 88 -32.52 -20.60 -11.40
C ASP A 88 -31.27 -20.71 -12.29
N ALA A 89 -30.34 -19.75 -12.15
CA ALA A 89 -29.03 -19.76 -12.79
C ALA A 89 -27.95 -20.58 -12.06
N HIS A 90 -28.36 -21.42 -11.09
CA HIS A 90 -27.53 -22.36 -10.34
C HIS A 90 -26.44 -21.73 -9.49
N VAL A 91 -26.67 -20.51 -8.98
CA VAL A 91 -25.82 -19.93 -7.92
C VAL A 91 -25.91 -20.78 -6.66
N ARG A 92 -24.75 -21.00 -6.02
CA ARG A 92 -24.60 -21.77 -4.79
C ARG A 92 -24.10 -20.91 -3.64
N LEU A 93 -23.27 -19.92 -3.94
CA LEU A 93 -22.63 -19.05 -2.96
C LEU A 93 -23.03 -17.60 -3.20
N LEU A 94 -23.52 -16.95 -2.15
CA LEU A 94 -23.83 -15.53 -2.10
C LEU A 94 -22.80 -14.82 -1.23
N LEU A 95 -22.07 -13.87 -1.80
CA LEU A 95 -21.18 -12.99 -1.06
C LEU A 95 -21.94 -11.71 -0.67
N LEU A 96 -22.32 -11.61 0.59
CA LEU A 96 -23.03 -10.47 1.15
C LEU A 96 -22.00 -9.46 1.70
N VAL A 97 -21.69 -8.45 0.90
CA VAL A 97 -20.82 -7.33 1.28
C VAL A 97 -21.67 -6.28 1.98
N MET A 98 -21.90 -6.52 3.28
CA MET A 98 -22.69 -5.69 4.17
C MET A 98 -22.00 -5.66 5.54
N SER A 99 -21.77 -4.46 6.08
CA SER A 99 -21.32 -4.32 7.46
C SER A 99 -22.38 -4.86 8.42
N THR A 100 -21.95 -5.63 9.42
CA THR A 100 -22.81 -6.37 10.36
C THR A 100 -23.80 -7.34 9.71
N GLY A 101 -23.54 -7.76 8.46
CA GLY A 101 -24.38 -8.71 7.72
C GLY A 101 -24.48 -10.10 8.38
N ALA A 102 -23.48 -10.48 9.18
CA ALA A 102 -23.43 -11.73 9.94
C ALA A 102 -23.79 -11.57 11.43
N GLU A 103 -24.16 -10.36 11.89
CA GLU A 103 -24.42 -10.11 13.31
C GLU A 103 -25.79 -10.66 13.75
N ASP A 104 -25.77 -11.80 14.45
CA ASP A 104 -26.91 -12.32 15.22
C ASP A 104 -26.97 -11.58 16.58
N SER A 105 -28.14 -11.07 16.98
CA SER A 105 -28.31 -10.40 18.28
C SER A 105 -29.53 -10.93 19.04
N GLY A 106 -29.28 -11.75 20.07
CA GLY A 106 -30.32 -12.36 20.89
C GLY A 106 -31.28 -13.21 20.05
N SER A 107 -32.54 -12.80 19.95
CA SER A 107 -33.56 -13.47 19.13
C SER A 107 -33.55 -13.05 17.66
N ARG A 108 -32.76 -12.04 17.27
CA ARG A 108 -32.70 -11.52 15.89
C ARG A 108 -31.65 -12.27 15.08
N ARG A 109 -32.09 -12.93 14.02
CA ARG A 109 -31.22 -13.54 13.01
C ARG A 109 -30.58 -12.44 12.14
N SER A 110 -29.33 -12.66 11.77
CA SER A 110 -28.56 -11.87 10.82
C SER A 110 -29.17 -11.93 9.42
N ALA A 111 -28.87 -10.93 8.59
CA ALA A 111 -29.31 -10.91 7.19
C ALA A 111 -28.76 -12.12 6.43
N ALA A 112 -27.51 -12.49 6.66
CA ALA A 112 -26.89 -13.66 6.04
C ALA A 112 -27.65 -14.95 6.36
N ARG A 113 -28.05 -15.15 7.62
CA ARG A 113 -28.83 -16.32 8.03
C ARG A 113 -30.22 -16.34 7.40
N LEU A 114 -30.91 -15.20 7.39
CA LEU A 114 -32.23 -15.10 6.76
C LEU A 114 -32.17 -15.43 5.26
N LEU A 115 -31.17 -14.90 4.55
CA LEU A 115 -30.97 -15.16 3.12
C LEU A 115 -30.61 -16.63 2.87
N SER A 116 -29.70 -17.20 3.66
CA SER A 116 -29.30 -18.60 3.55
C SER A 116 -30.49 -19.55 3.74
N GLU A 117 -31.26 -19.35 4.81
CA GLU A 117 -32.42 -20.18 5.13
C GLU A 117 -33.57 -20.03 4.12
N ARG A 118 -33.84 -18.81 3.63
CA ARG A 118 -34.93 -18.53 2.69
C ARG A 118 -34.65 -19.07 1.29
N TRP A 119 -33.42 -18.89 0.80
CA TRP A 119 -33.09 -19.19 -0.60
C TRP A 119 -32.31 -20.49 -0.79
N GLY A 120 -31.77 -21.07 0.27
CA GLY A 120 -30.97 -22.29 0.20
C GLY A 120 -29.56 -22.06 -0.34
N PHE A 121 -29.04 -20.83 -0.26
CA PHE A 121 -27.65 -20.50 -0.62
C PHE A 121 -26.72 -20.68 0.57
N ASP A 122 -25.46 -20.99 0.27
CA ASP A 122 -24.37 -20.64 1.16
C ASP A 122 -24.18 -19.13 1.13
N VAL A 123 -24.02 -18.48 2.29
CA VAL A 123 -23.81 -17.04 2.39
C VAL A 123 -22.52 -16.74 3.13
N LEU A 124 -21.66 -15.91 2.53
CA LEU A 124 -20.50 -15.32 3.19
C LEU A 124 -20.81 -13.87 3.57
N ALA A 125 -20.68 -13.50 4.84
CA ALA A 125 -20.99 -12.16 5.32
C ALA A 125 -20.04 -11.70 6.44
N ALA A 126 -19.88 -10.39 6.59
CA ALA A 126 -19.05 -9.79 7.63
C ALA A 126 -19.82 -9.63 8.96
N SER A 127 -19.19 -9.96 10.08
CA SER A 127 -19.74 -9.74 11.44
C SER A 127 -19.57 -8.29 11.90
N GLY A 128 -18.54 -7.60 11.41
CA GLY A 128 -18.27 -6.19 11.71
C GLY A 128 -18.29 -5.34 10.44
N VAL A 129 -17.38 -4.38 10.36
CA VAL A 129 -17.19 -3.57 9.16
C VAL A 129 -16.75 -4.46 7.98
N ALA A 130 -17.40 -4.30 6.83
CA ALA A 130 -16.97 -4.90 5.57
C ALA A 130 -16.14 -3.88 4.76
N LEU A 131 -14.91 -4.26 4.41
CA LEU A 131 -14.00 -3.48 3.59
C LEU A 131 -13.73 -4.21 2.27
N VAL A 132 -13.73 -3.47 1.17
CA VAL A 132 -13.31 -3.94 -0.15
C VAL A 132 -11.96 -3.30 -0.46
N ALA A 133 -10.92 -4.13 -0.53
CA ALA A 133 -9.59 -3.72 -0.92
C ALA A 133 -9.55 -3.40 -2.43
N PRO A 134 -8.53 -2.66 -2.91
CA PRO A 134 -8.48 -2.25 -4.32
C PRO A 134 -8.38 -3.41 -5.31
N ASP A 135 -7.88 -4.58 -4.89
CA ASP A 135 -7.78 -5.82 -5.69
C ASP A 135 -9.07 -6.66 -5.67
N GLY A 136 -10.15 -6.14 -5.05
CA GLY A 136 -11.41 -6.87 -4.89
C GLY A 136 -11.41 -7.86 -3.72
N SER A 137 -10.30 -8.03 -3.01
CA SER A 137 -10.30 -8.82 -1.78
C SER A 137 -11.13 -8.13 -0.69
N LEU A 138 -11.72 -8.93 0.17
CA LEU A 138 -12.58 -8.46 1.24
C LEU A 138 -11.88 -8.60 2.58
N PHE A 139 -12.09 -7.62 3.45
CA PHE A 139 -11.48 -7.59 4.78
C PHE A 139 -12.51 -7.13 5.83
N SER A 140 -12.51 -7.79 6.98
CA SER A 140 -13.31 -7.39 8.14
C SER A 140 -12.42 -7.43 9.38
N PRO A 141 -11.88 -6.28 9.83
CA PRO A 141 -11.00 -6.21 10.99
C PRO A 141 -11.78 -6.39 12.29
N ASP A 142 -11.10 -6.94 13.29
CA ASP A 142 -11.56 -6.82 14.67
C ASP A 142 -11.34 -5.38 15.15
N LEU A 143 -12.41 -4.71 15.56
CA LEU A 143 -12.35 -3.37 16.13
C LEU A 143 -12.55 -3.46 17.66
N PRO A 144 -12.04 -2.49 18.44
CA PRO A 144 -12.27 -2.48 19.89
C PRO A 144 -13.76 -2.55 20.24
N GLY A 145 -14.18 -3.63 20.88
CA GLY A 145 -15.58 -3.87 21.28
C GLY A 145 -16.50 -4.40 20.18
N GLU A 146 -16.01 -4.57 18.95
CA GLU A 146 -16.79 -5.03 17.79
C GLU A 146 -16.03 -6.15 17.07
N PRO A 147 -16.41 -7.43 17.29
CA PRO A 147 -15.74 -8.55 16.64
C PRO A 147 -15.97 -8.49 15.13
N GLY A 148 -14.87 -8.61 14.38
CA GLY A 148 -14.87 -8.60 12.93
C GLY A 148 -14.95 -10.00 12.34
N GLY A 149 -14.48 -10.11 11.11
CA GLY A 149 -14.36 -11.36 10.39
C GLY A 149 -15.56 -11.72 9.53
N TRP A 150 -15.26 -12.59 8.57
CA TRP A 150 -16.19 -13.22 7.65
C TRP A 150 -16.69 -14.55 8.22
N TRP A 151 -17.97 -14.78 8.00
CA TRP A 151 -18.70 -15.95 8.48
C TRP A 151 -19.40 -16.63 7.32
N HIS A 152 -19.42 -17.95 7.35
CA HIS A 152 -20.14 -18.79 6.39
C HIS A 152 -21.42 -19.32 7.04
N PHE A 153 -22.52 -19.11 6.35
CA PHE A 153 -23.85 -19.58 6.69
C PHE A 153 -24.25 -20.60 5.63
N ALA A 154 -24.67 -21.78 6.07
CA ALA A 154 -25.28 -22.78 5.21
C ALA A 154 -26.69 -23.10 5.72
N PRO A 155 -27.63 -23.46 4.84
CA PRO A 155 -29.02 -23.69 5.24
C PRO A 155 -29.13 -24.78 6.32
N GLY A 156 -29.74 -24.44 7.47
CA GLY A 156 -29.93 -25.35 8.59
C GLY A 156 -28.66 -25.68 9.40
N ALA A 157 -27.50 -25.12 9.04
CA ALA A 157 -26.24 -25.31 9.76
C ALA A 157 -25.98 -24.20 10.78
N VAL A 158 -25.09 -24.47 11.74
CA VAL A 158 -24.56 -23.45 12.64
C VAL A 158 -23.58 -22.57 11.86
N PRO A 159 -23.68 -21.22 11.92
CA PRO A 159 -22.72 -20.33 11.27
C PRO A 159 -21.30 -20.60 11.73
N ARG A 160 -20.34 -20.59 10.79
CA ARG A 160 -18.93 -20.88 11.08
C ARG A 160 -18.03 -19.70 10.70
N PRO A 161 -17.03 -19.36 11.54
CA PRO A 161 -16.06 -18.34 11.18
C PRO A 161 -15.17 -18.83 10.03
N VAL A 162 -14.83 -17.93 9.12
CA VAL A 162 -13.98 -18.20 7.95
C VAL A 162 -12.59 -17.60 8.15
N GLY A 163 -12.54 -16.30 8.44
CA GLY A 163 -11.31 -15.52 8.46
C GLY A 163 -11.62 -14.03 8.49
N SER A 164 -10.61 -13.20 8.68
CA SER A 164 -10.71 -11.75 8.52
C SER A 164 -10.66 -11.34 7.04
N ARG A 165 -10.21 -12.22 6.13
CA ARG A 165 -10.15 -11.96 4.69
C ARG A 165 -10.92 -12.98 3.85
N VAL A 166 -11.41 -12.52 2.71
CA VAL A 166 -11.94 -13.37 1.62
C VAL A 166 -11.34 -12.89 0.30
N PRO A 167 -10.63 -13.75 -0.46
CA PRO A 167 -10.27 -15.15 -0.13
C PRO A 167 -9.31 -15.26 1.06
N LEU A 168 -9.26 -16.44 1.68
CA LEU A 168 -8.36 -16.69 2.80
C LEU A 168 -6.90 -16.76 2.33
N SER A 169 -6.02 -15.99 2.97
CA SER A 169 -4.58 -16.04 2.72
C SER A 169 -3.91 -17.13 3.56
N GLY A 170 -2.96 -17.87 2.99
CA GLY A 170 -2.23 -18.93 3.70
C GLY A 170 -1.45 -18.45 4.93
N TRP A 171 -1.14 -17.16 5.01
CA TRP A 171 -0.46 -16.53 6.14
C TRP A 171 -1.41 -15.98 7.22
N GLU A 172 -2.73 -15.95 6.99
CA GLU A 172 -3.66 -15.29 7.91
C GLU A 172 -3.67 -15.92 9.31
N ALA A 173 -3.63 -17.25 9.38
CA ALA A 173 -3.61 -17.97 10.65
C ALA A 173 -2.40 -17.59 11.51
N ALA A 174 -1.24 -17.36 10.90
CA ALA A 174 -0.04 -16.94 11.59
C ALA A 174 -0.17 -15.50 12.13
N LEU A 175 -0.83 -14.60 11.40
CA LEU A 175 -1.05 -13.24 11.88
C LEU A 175 -2.07 -13.20 13.02
N LYS A 176 -3.13 -14.02 12.98
CA LYS A 176 -4.11 -14.12 14.07
C LYS A 176 -3.50 -14.64 15.38
N ALA A 177 -2.44 -15.42 15.29
CA ALA A 177 -1.71 -15.87 16.47
C ALA A 177 -0.92 -14.75 17.16
N ILE A 178 -0.69 -13.62 16.47
CA ILE A 178 -0.13 -12.42 17.09
C ILE A 178 -1.28 -11.71 17.82
N PRO A 179 -1.26 -11.67 19.16
CA PRO A 179 -2.25 -10.90 19.89
C PRO A 179 -2.13 -9.43 19.49
N VAL A 180 -3.28 -8.80 19.19
CA VAL A 180 -3.36 -7.34 19.02
C VAL A 180 -2.89 -6.72 20.33
N GLN A 181 -1.67 -6.19 20.33
CA GLN A 181 -0.97 -5.74 21.52
C GLN A 181 -0.38 -4.36 21.32
N GLU A 182 -0.31 -3.64 22.43
CA GLU A 182 0.62 -2.54 22.57
C GLU A 182 2.03 -3.10 22.80
N VAL A 183 2.93 -2.90 21.85
CA VAL A 183 4.34 -3.25 21.96
C VAL A 183 5.12 -1.97 22.23
N ALA A 184 5.58 -1.80 23.47
CA ALA A 184 6.38 -0.65 23.89
C ALA A 184 5.76 0.71 23.48
N GLY A 185 4.47 0.92 23.76
CA GLY A 185 3.74 2.15 23.43
C GLY A 185 3.31 2.29 21.96
N HIS A 186 3.31 1.18 21.20
CA HIS A 186 2.89 1.14 19.80
C HIS A 186 1.80 0.09 19.59
N VAL A 187 0.76 0.44 18.83
CA VAL A 187 -0.31 -0.49 18.47
C VAL A 187 0.08 -1.29 17.24
N VAL A 188 -0.14 -2.60 17.30
CA VAL A 188 -0.08 -3.51 16.16
C VAL A 188 -1.49 -3.93 15.80
N GLU A 189 -1.97 -3.59 14.61
CA GLU A 189 -3.34 -3.87 14.18
C GLU A 189 -3.38 -4.57 12.80
N PRO A 190 -4.37 -5.45 12.56
CA PRO A 190 -4.52 -6.13 11.28
C PRO A 190 -5.05 -5.18 10.20
N VAL A 191 -4.48 -5.29 9.01
CA VAL A 191 -4.88 -4.55 7.78
C VAL A 191 -5.00 -5.54 6.62
N PRO A 192 -5.68 -5.23 5.50
CA PRO A 192 -5.84 -6.17 4.40
C PRO A 192 -4.52 -6.81 3.94
N ALA A 193 -3.45 -6.01 3.81
CA ALA A 193 -2.14 -6.51 3.39
C ALA A 193 -1.34 -7.30 4.45
N GLY A 194 -1.74 -7.28 5.71
CA GLY A 194 -1.00 -7.92 6.79
C GLY A 194 -1.20 -7.20 8.13
N LEU A 195 -0.15 -6.54 8.62
CA LEU A 195 -0.13 -5.81 9.88
C LEU A 195 0.35 -4.37 9.67
N VAL A 196 -0.12 -3.45 10.51
CA VAL A 196 0.42 -2.10 10.61
C VAL A 196 0.88 -1.83 12.05
N VAL A 197 2.00 -1.13 12.18
CA VAL A 197 2.55 -0.64 13.44
C VAL A 197 2.48 0.87 13.46
N ARG A 198 1.92 1.43 14.53
CA ARG A 198 1.84 2.88 14.75
C ARG A 198 1.99 3.22 16.25
N PRO A 199 2.40 4.45 16.58
CA PRO A 199 2.37 4.93 17.96
C PRO A 199 0.94 4.88 18.56
N VAL A 200 0.85 4.67 19.87
CA VAL A 200 -0.38 4.91 20.63
C VAL A 200 -0.68 6.41 20.66
N GLY A 201 -1.95 6.79 20.55
CA GLY A 201 -2.39 8.18 20.65
C GLY A 201 -2.96 8.76 19.35
N PRO A 202 -3.13 10.09 19.28
CA PRO A 202 -3.70 10.76 18.11
C PRO A 202 -2.76 10.60 16.92
N VAL A 203 -3.29 10.08 15.82
CA VAL A 203 -2.60 9.96 14.54
C VAL A 203 -3.44 10.65 13.47
N SER A 204 -2.79 11.15 12.43
CA SER A 204 -3.49 11.75 11.30
C SER A 204 -4.49 10.76 10.68
N ALA A 205 -5.57 11.28 10.09
CA ALA A 205 -6.55 10.44 9.39
C ALA A 205 -5.88 9.58 8.31
N MET A 206 -4.89 10.13 7.60
CA MET A 206 -4.12 9.41 6.58
C MET A 206 -3.32 8.25 7.16
N THR A 207 -2.64 8.44 8.29
CA THR A 207 -1.90 7.39 9.01
C THR A 207 -2.82 6.25 9.44
N ARG A 208 -4.08 6.54 9.74
CA ARG A 208 -5.09 5.56 10.14
C ARG A 208 -5.71 4.82 8.95
N THR A 209 -5.96 5.49 7.82
CA THR A 209 -6.73 4.92 6.71
C THR A 209 -5.85 4.30 5.63
N LEU A 210 -4.69 4.87 5.33
CA LEU A 210 -3.82 4.43 4.24
C LEU A 210 -3.35 2.96 4.37
N PRO A 211 -3.02 2.42 5.57
CA PRO A 211 -2.68 1.00 5.71
C PRO A 211 -3.75 0.05 5.19
N HIS A 212 -5.03 0.43 5.33
CA HIS A 212 -6.13 -0.39 4.86
C HIS A 212 -6.28 -0.34 3.33
N ALA A 213 -5.73 0.68 2.66
CA ALA A 213 -5.78 0.78 1.20
C ALA A 213 -4.72 -0.09 0.51
N VAL A 214 -3.77 -0.66 1.27
CA VAL A 214 -2.73 -1.51 0.69
C VAL A 214 -3.31 -2.90 0.40
N PRO A 215 -3.27 -3.36 -0.87
CA PRO A 215 -3.80 -4.67 -1.24
C PRO A 215 -2.92 -5.81 -0.69
N PRO A 216 -3.51 -6.99 -0.42
CA PRO A 216 -2.74 -8.17 -0.06
C PRO A 216 -1.78 -8.60 -1.17
N ASP A 217 -0.56 -9.00 -0.78
CA ASP A 217 0.42 -9.60 -1.67
C ASP A 217 0.26 -11.13 -1.64
N ARG A 218 0.26 -11.75 -2.82
CA ARG A 218 0.27 -13.22 -2.97
C ARG A 218 1.57 -13.81 -2.44
N GLY A 219 2.67 -13.04 -2.47
CA GLY A 219 3.99 -13.46 -2.02
C GLY A 219 4.16 -13.58 -0.51
N GLY A 220 3.29 -12.95 0.29
CA GLY A 220 3.39 -12.97 1.76
C GLY A 220 2.72 -11.76 2.42
N PRO A 221 2.62 -11.73 3.75
CA PRO A 221 2.05 -10.58 4.45
C PRO A 221 3.01 -9.39 4.43
N GLN A 222 2.46 -8.19 4.58
CA GLN A 222 3.22 -6.95 4.70
C GLN A 222 3.20 -6.43 6.13
N LEU A 223 4.33 -5.86 6.59
CA LEU A 223 4.41 -5.09 7.82
C LEU A 223 4.56 -3.62 7.48
N ILE A 224 3.51 -2.84 7.72
CA ILE A 224 3.46 -1.43 7.39
C ILE A 224 3.87 -0.61 8.61
N VAL A 225 4.94 0.18 8.49
CA VAL A 225 5.30 1.19 9.47
C VAL A 225 4.59 2.49 9.12
N ALA A 226 3.62 2.89 9.93
CA ALA A 226 2.74 4.02 9.60
C ALA A 226 3.29 5.40 10.04
N SER A 227 4.36 5.42 10.84
CA SER A 227 4.96 6.64 11.35
C SER A 227 6.49 6.53 11.46
N PRO A 228 7.23 7.63 11.21
CA PRO A 228 8.67 7.69 11.41
C PRO A 228 9.12 7.56 12.86
N ASP A 229 8.18 7.69 13.81
CA ASP A 229 8.47 7.62 15.24
C ASP A 229 8.51 6.17 15.76
N VAL A 230 8.13 5.20 14.92
CA VAL A 230 8.20 3.78 15.28
C VAL A 230 9.68 3.33 15.29
N PRO A 231 10.24 2.96 16.44
CA PRO A 231 11.61 2.48 16.51
C PRO A 231 11.70 1.07 15.93
N ALA A 232 12.81 0.76 15.25
CA ALA A 232 13.04 -0.54 14.59
C ALA A 232 12.86 -1.78 15.50
N ALA A 233 13.04 -1.62 16.81
CA ALA A 233 12.82 -2.70 17.79
C ALA A 233 11.38 -3.20 17.81
N VAL A 234 10.39 -2.33 17.60
CA VAL A 234 8.97 -2.72 17.63
C VAL A 234 8.60 -3.65 16.47
N PRO A 235 8.81 -3.29 15.18
CA PRO A 235 8.56 -4.21 14.08
C PRO A 235 9.45 -5.46 14.16
N ALA A 236 10.67 -5.38 14.71
CA ALA A 236 11.50 -6.57 14.93
C ALA A 236 10.83 -7.57 15.89
N VAL A 237 10.25 -7.11 17.01
CA VAL A 237 9.49 -7.97 17.94
C VAL A 237 8.28 -8.60 17.25
N VAL A 238 7.54 -7.83 16.45
CA VAL A 238 6.37 -8.33 15.70
C VAL A 238 6.78 -9.40 14.69
N MET A 239 7.84 -9.15 13.92
CA MET A 239 8.36 -10.13 12.95
C MET A 239 8.91 -11.39 13.63
N ALA A 240 9.56 -11.25 14.79
CA ALA A 240 10.11 -12.37 15.54
C ALA A 240 9.02 -13.29 16.14
N ALA A 241 7.82 -12.76 16.39
CA ALA A 241 6.68 -13.54 16.86
C ALA A 241 6.05 -14.45 15.77
N LEU A 242 6.39 -14.24 14.50
CA LEU A 242 5.86 -15.02 13.39
C LEU A 242 6.61 -16.36 13.20
N PRO A 243 5.92 -17.42 12.75
CA PRO A 243 6.57 -18.62 12.23
C PRO A 243 7.57 -18.29 11.13
N GLU A 244 8.69 -19.01 11.09
CA GLU A 244 9.80 -18.74 10.16
C GLU A 244 9.35 -18.70 8.69
N THR A 245 8.44 -19.59 8.30
CA THR A 245 7.90 -19.66 6.93
C THR A 245 7.17 -18.38 6.52
N VAL A 246 6.40 -17.78 7.43
CA VAL A 246 5.68 -16.52 7.19
C VAL A 246 6.64 -15.35 7.29
N ARG A 247 7.48 -15.33 8.31
CA ARG A 247 8.50 -14.31 8.56
C ARG A 247 9.45 -14.13 7.38
N GLY A 248 9.92 -15.21 6.76
CA GLY A 248 10.81 -15.17 5.59
C GLY A 248 10.18 -14.59 4.33
N THR A 249 8.85 -14.60 4.24
CA THR A 249 8.09 -13.98 3.13
C THR A 249 7.60 -12.57 3.43
N MET A 250 7.66 -12.15 4.70
CA MET A 250 7.11 -10.87 5.13
C MET A 250 7.91 -9.70 4.54
N ARG A 251 7.20 -8.70 4.02
CA ARG A 251 7.81 -7.50 3.43
C ARG A 251 7.55 -6.28 4.31
N LEU A 252 8.60 -5.59 4.72
CA LEU A 252 8.51 -4.32 5.43
C LEU A 252 8.21 -3.18 4.45
N LEU A 253 7.19 -2.40 4.75
CA LEU A 253 6.84 -1.17 4.02
C LEU A 253 6.82 0.02 4.99
N SER A 254 6.95 1.23 4.44
CA SER A 254 6.74 2.47 5.19
C SER A 254 5.72 3.35 4.50
N LEU A 255 4.81 3.93 5.28
CA LEU A 255 3.95 5.02 4.82
C LEU A 255 4.66 6.37 4.83
N ASP A 256 5.84 6.45 5.46
CA ASP A 256 6.60 7.68 5.58
C ASP A 256 7.64 7.85 4.47
N VAL A 257 8.17 9.08 4.40
CA VAL A 257 9.23 9.49 3.45
C VAL A 257 10.63 9.19 4.02
N ARG A 258 10.74 8.61 5.22
CA ARG A 258 12.05 8.26 5.81
C ARG A 258 12.55 6.95 5.20
N SER A 259 13.87 6.75 5.31
CA SER A 259 14.53 5.61 4.67
C SER A 259 14.10 4.28 5.31
N VAL A 260 13.07 3.65 4.76
CA VAL A 260 12.63 2.29 5.14
C VAL A 260 13.78 1.27 5.07
N VAL A 261 14.75 1.48 4.18
CA VAL A 261 15.98 0.68 4.08
C VAL A 261 16.82 0.77 5.36
N ARG A 262 16.93 1.95 5.97
CA ARG A 262 17.64 2.12 7.25
C ARG A 262 16.95 1.33 8.35
N THR A 263 15.62 1.42 8.44
CA THR A 263 14.83 0.66 9.41
C THR A 263 14.98 -0.85 9.18
N GLY A 264 14.91 -1.31 7.92
CA GLY A 264 15.11 -2.71 7.56
C GLY A 264 16.47 -3.27 7.98
N ARG A 265 17.56 -2.49 7.81
CA ARG A 265 18.89 -2.87 8.32
C ARG A 265 18.93 -3.03 9.83
N GLN A 266 18.37 -2.05 10.56
CA GLN A 266 18.31 -2.13 12.02
C GLN A 266 17.51 -3.34 12.49
N ILE A 267 16.42 -3.70 11.81
CA ILE A 267 15.65 -4.91 12.09
C ILE A 267 16.48 -6.16 11.78
N ALA A 268 17.19 -6.20 10.64
CA ALA A 268 18.04 -7.32 10.27
C ALA A 268 19.14 -7.56 11.32
N ASP A 269 19.79 -6.49 11.78
CA ASP A 269 20.79 -6.52 12.85
C ASP A 269 20.19 -7.04 14.17
N LEU A 270 19.00 -6.57 14.55
CA LEU A 270 18.30 -7.01 15.77
C LEU A 270 17.85 -8.47 15.73
N MET A 271 17.44 -8.95 14.56
CA MET A 271 16.92 -10.31 14.38
C MET A 271 18.01 -11.34 14.04
N GLY A 272 19.18 -10.88 13.59
CA GLY A 272 20.23 -11.75 13.04
C GLY A 272 19.83 -12.47 11.76
N THR A 273 18.79 -12.00 11.07
CA THR A 273 18.25 -12.62 9.84
C THR A 273 17.98 -11.58 8.77
N PRO A 274 18.04 -11.93 7.47
CA PRO A 274 17.77 -10.98 6.39
C PRO A 274 16.34 -10.45 6.43
N VAL A 275 16.15 -9.17 6.12
CA VAL A 275 14.84 -8.49 6.11
C VAL A 275 14.51 -7.99 4.71
N ARG A 276 13.34 -8.36 4.19
CA ARG A 276 12.81 -7.87 2.91
C ARG A 276 12.12 -6.52 3.10
N VAL A 277 12.49 -5.55 2.28
CA VAL A 277 11.98 -4.18 2.33
C VAL A 277 11.44 -3.79 0.97
N GLY A 278 10.16 -3.40 0.90
CA GLY A 278 9.58 -2.82 -0.29
C GLY A 278 9.91 -1.33 -0.41
N LEU A 279 10.24 -0.90 -1.61
CA LEU A 279 10.55 0.49 -1.93
C LEU A 279 9.32 1.14 -2.57
N GLY A 280 8.54 1.83 -1.74
CA GLY A 280 7.23 2.37 -2.11
C GLY A 280 6.06 1.59 -1.49
N LEU A 281 4.83 1.97 -1.87
CA LEU A 281 3.61 1.26 -1.49
C LEU A 281 2.95 0.63 -2.72
N PRO A 282 2.39 -0.58 -2.58
CA PRO A 282 1.56 -1.18 -3.62
C PRO A 282 0.30 -0.33 -3.83
N VAL A 283 0.10 0.12 -5.06
CA VAL A 283 -1.10 0.86 -5.47
C VAL A 283 -1.71 0.21 -6.70
N ILE A 284 -3.03 0.12 -6.72
CA ILE A 284 -3.79 -0.28 -7.91
C ILE A 284 -4.26 1.01 -8.57
N LEU A 285 -3.85 1.24 -9.82
CA LEU A 285 -4.26 2.40 -10.60
C LEU A 285 -5.46 2.03 -11.45
N ASP A 286 -6.51 2.85 -11.41
CA ASP A 286 -7.78 2.65 -12.15
C ASP A 286 -7.60 2.40 -13.66
N GLY A 287 -6.50 2.86 -14.26
CA GLY A 287 -6.18 2.59 -15.67
C GLY A 287 -5.94 1.11 -16.00
N ALA A 288 -5.53 0.29 -15.02
CA ALA A 288 -5.28 -1.14 -15.21
C ALA A 288 -6.57 -1.98 -15.30
N LEU A 289 -7.72 -1.42 -14.89
CA LEU A 289 -9.03 -2.08 -14.93
C LEU A 289 -9.80 -1.82 -16.25
N ARG A 290 -9.27 -0.99 -17.16
CA ARG A 290 -10.00 -0.55 -18.37
C ARG A 290 -9.98 -1.56 -19.52
N ASP A 291 -9.04 -2.50 -19.54
CA ASP A 291 -8.86 -3.46 -20.65
C ASP A 291 -9.43 -4.85 -20.34
N GLY A 292 -10.71 -4.93 -19.97
CA GLY A 292 -11.41 -6.22 -19.81
C GLY A 292 -10.80 -7.20 -18.80
N ALA A 293 -9.75 -6.77 -18.09
CA ALA A 293 -9.09 -7.51 -17.04
C ALA A 293 -10.04 -7.58 -15.84
N SER A 294 -10.22 -8.78 -15.32
CA SER A 294 -11.01 -8.99 -14.11
C SER A 294 -10.36 -8.20 -12.97
N ALA A 295 -11.12 -7.72 -11.98
CA ALA A 295 -10.51 -7.03 -10.83
C ALA A 295 -9.48 -7.90 -10.08
N GLY A 296 -9.59 -9.23 -10.20
CA GLY A 296 -8.60 -10.20 -9.71
C GLY A 296 -7.29 -10.29 -10.51
N ASP A 297 -7.20 -9.61 -11.66
CA ASP A 297 -6.01 -9.50 -12.52
C ASP A 297 -5.31 -8.13 -12.40
N ALA A 298 -5.89 -7.18 -11.64
CA ALA A 298 -5.26 -5.90 -11.39
C ALA A 298 -3.96 -6.08 -10.59
N THR A 299 -2.82 -5.96 -11.26
CA THR A 299 -1.51 -6.06 -10.61
C THR A 299 -1.21 -4.76 -9.87
N ALA A 300 -1.11 -4.82 -8.55
CA ALA A 300 -0.64 -3.68 -7.76
C ALA A 300 0.81 -3.33 -8.15
N GLU A 301 1.06 -2.05 -8.39
CA GLU A 301 2.40 -1.55 -8.69
C GLU A 301 2.97 -0.85 -7.47
N LEU A 302 4.24 -1.13 -7.14
CA LEU A 302 4.96 -0.36 -6.13
C LEU A 302 5.27 1.05 -6.65
N ARG A 303 4.74 2.07 -5.96
CA ARG A 303 5.00 3.48 -6.23
C ARG A 303 5.48 4.20 -4.98
N THR A 304 6.35 5.18 -5.15
CA THR A 304 6.64 6.13 -4.08
C THR A 304 5.41 6.98 -3.78
N ILE A 305 5.26 7.40 -2.53
CA ILE A 305 4.15 8.25 -2.07
C ILE A 305 4.72 9.59 -1.64
N ASN A 306 4.20 10.67 -2.21
CA ASN A 306 4.62 12.03 -1.85
C ASN A 306 4.02 12.47 -0.50
N SER A 307 4.38 13.66 -0.04
CA SER A 307 3.88 14.23 1.22
C SER A 307 2.35 14.39 1.26
N ASP A 308 1.71 14.49 0.09
CA ASP A 308 0.25 14.62 -0.03
C ASP A 308 -0.47 13.26 -0.03
N GLY A 309 0.26 12.16 0.15
CA GLY A 309 -0.29 10.81 0.11
C GLY A 309 -0.57 10.32 -1.32
N ARG A 310 -0.07 11.00 -2.35
CA ARG A 310 -0.30 10.65 -3.76
C ARG A 310 0.85 9.79 -4.32
N PRO A 311 0.55 8.79 -5.16
CA PRO A 311 1.57 8.08 -5.91
C PRO A 311 2.38 9.03 -6.79
N SER A 312 3.71 8.98 -6.70
CA SER A 312 4.61 9.86 -7.46
C SER A 312 5.22 9.14 -8.67
N TRP A 313 6.19 8.25 -8.45
CA TRP A 313 6.87 7.52 -9.52
C TRP A 313 7.14 6.07 -9.10
N ARG A 314 7.43 5.20 -10.07
CA ARG A 314 7.74 3.78 -9.83
C ARG A 314 9.24 3.53 -9.58
N PRO A 315 9.68 3.09 -8.40
CA PRO A 315 11.08 2.73 -8.14
C PRO A 315 11.65 1.68 -9.11
N PHE A 316 12.93 1.82 -9.48
CA PHE A 316 13.62 0.80 -10.26
C PHE A 316 13.86 -0.46 -9.44
N ALA A 317 14.41 -0.31 -8.23
CA ALA A 317 14.39 -1.35 -7.22
C ALA A 317 13.00 -1.37 -6.56
N GLN A 318 12.32 -2.51 -6.61
CA GLN A 318 11.01 -2.72 -5.98
C GLN A 318 11.16 -3.31 -4.59
N THR A 319 12.07 -4.27 -4.44
CA THR A 319 12.37 -4.91 -3.15
C THR A 319 13.86 -5.04 -2.96
N VAL A 320 14.31 -4.71 -1.75
CA VAL A 320 15.67 -4.95 -1.30
C VAL A 320 15.68 -5.90 -0.11
N VAL A 321 16.75 -6.66 0.03
CA VAL A 321 17.05 -7.45 1.22
C VAL A 321 18.16 -6.75 1.98
N CYS A 322 17.89 -6.44 3.24
CA CYS A 322 18.88 -5.95 4.20
C CYS A 322 19.48 -7.16 4.93
N GLU A 323 20.77 -7.39 4.72
CA GLU A 323 21.51 -8.44 5.43
C GLU A 323 21.97 -7.92 6.80
N PRO A 324 22.00 -8.78 7.85
CA PRO A 324 22.53 -8.39 9.16
C PRO A 324 24.01 -7.96 9.06
N ALA A 325 24.46 -7.11 9.98
CA ALA A 325 25.83 -6.64 10.07
C ALA A 325 26.83 -7.78 10.33
N ASP A 326 26.38 -8.81 11.04
CA ASP A 326 27.17 -10.01 11.33
C ASP A 326 26.71 -11.15 10.40
N GLY A 327 27.63 -11.69 9.58
CA GLY A 327 27.37 -12.85 8.73
C GLY A 327 27.86 -12.72 7.28
N PRO A 328 27.60 -13.75 6.44
CA PRO A 328 27.92 -13.70 5.02
C PRO A 328 27.09 -12.60 4.35
N GLY A 329 27.75 -11.57 3.83
CA GLY A 329 27.06 -10.39 3.28
C GLY A 329 26.83 -9.24 4.26
N ALA A 330 27.50 -9.27 5.43
CA ALA A 330 27.59 -8.25 6.46
C ALA A 330 27.17 -6.83 6.02
N GLY A 331 25.98 -6.40 6.47
CA GLY A 331 25.47 -5.03 6.33
C GLY A 331 25.20 -4.56 4.89
N ARG A 332 25.14 -5.49 3.92
CA ARG A 332 24.81 -5.20 2.53
C ARG A 332 23.30 -5.01 2.35
N VAL A 333 22.96 -4.17 1.37
CA VAL A 333 21.60 -4.02 0.85
C VAL A 333 21.61 -4.57 -0.58
N ARG A 334 20.83 -5.62 -0.83
CA ARG A 334 20.79 -6.28 -2.14
C ARG A 334 19.43 -6.08 -2.79
N VAL A 335 19.41 -5.61 -4.03
CA VAL A 335 18.16 -5.53 -4.82
C VAL A 335 17.77 -6.95 -5.26
N THR A 336 16.53 -7.36 -4.97
CA THR A 336 16.02 -8.69 -5.32
C THR A 336 14.84 -8.66 -6.28
N GLU A 337 14.05 -7.58 -6.27
CA GLU A 337 12.98 -7.34 -7.26
C GLU A 337 13.22 -5.97 -7.87
N TRP A 338 13.15 -5.89 -9.19
CA TRP A 338 13.47 -4.68 -9.94
C TRP A 338 12.74 -4.63 -11.29
N ARG A 339 12.68 -3.44 -11.86
CA ARG A 339 12.18 -3.18 -13.22
C ARG A 339 13.29 -2.62 -14.10
N VAL A 340 13.24 -2.93 -15.40
CA VAL A 340 14.20 -2.40 -16.38
C VAL A 340 14.04 -0.88 -16.47
N PRO A 341 15.09 -0.08 -16.19
CA PRO A 341 14.97 1.38 -16.12
C PRO A 341 14.75 2.08 -17.47
N ALA A 342 15.35 1.52 -18.52
CA ALA A 342 15.31 2.03 -19.89
C ALA A 342 15.48 0.87 -20.87
N ALA A 343 14.87 0.96 -22.05
CA ALA A 343 14.94 -0.11 -23.06
C ALA A 343 16.40 -0.46 -23.46
N SER A 344 17.30 0.52 -23.51
CA SER A 344 18.73 0.36 -23.80
C SER A 344 19.49 -0.47 -22.76
N LEU A 345 18.94 -0.63 -21.56
CA LEU A 345 19.49 -1.46 -20.49
C LEU A 345 18.90 -2.88 -20.49
N SER A 346 18.09 -3.22 -21.50
CA SER A 346 17.55 -4.57 -21.67
C SER A 346 18.68 -5.51 -22.09
N GLY A 347 18.83 -6.65 -21.40
CA GLY A 347 19.84 -7.66 -21.70
C GLY A 347 20.86 -7.92 -20.59
N GLY A 348 20.76 -7.24 -19.45
CA GLY A 348 21.51 -7.58 -18.25
C GLY A 348 21.06 -8.89 -17.61
N SER A 349 21.98 -9.58 -16.94
CA SER A 349 21.71 -10.83 -16.21
C SER A 349 21.09 -10.62 -14.82
N GLY A 350 21.10 -9.39 -14.31
CA GLY A 350 20.64 -9.04 -12.98
C GLY A 350 20.62 -7.54 -12.72
N PRO A 351 20.08 -7.09 -11.57
CA PRO A 351 19.97 -5.67 -11.22
C PRO A 351 21.34 -4.99 -11.03
N ASP A 352 22.41 -5.75 -10.86
CA ASP A 352 23.77 -5.29 -10.60
C ASP A 352 24.63 -5.12 -11.86
N ALA A 353 24.22 -5.66 -13.00
CA ALA A 353 25.01 -5.69 -14.23
C ALA A 353 24.15 -5.45 -15.48
N LEU A 354 23.58 -4.25 -15.61
CA LEU A 354 22.85 -3.85 -16.82
C LEU A 354 23.84 -3.23 -17.82
N PRO A 355 23.98 -3.77 -19.04
CA PRO A 355 24.95 -3.27 -20.00
C PRO A 355 24.58 -1.85 -20.47
N LEU A 356 25.55 -0.94 -20.44
CA LEU A 356 25.44 0.41 -21.00
C LEU A 356 26.57 0.62 -22.02
N GLY A 357 26.36 0.16 -23.24
CA GLY A 357 27.42 0.13 -24.24
C GLY A 357 28.47 -0.96 -23.95
N ARG A 358 29.73 -0.72 -24.33
CA ARG A 358 30.80 -1.74 -24.24
C ARG A 358 31.59 -1.71 -22.93
N GLU A 359 31.76 -0.53 -22.36
CA GLU A 359 32.71 -0.26 -21.26
C GLU A 359 31.99 0.09 -19.95
N TRP A 360 30.69 0.37 -20.00
CA TRP A 360 29.92 0.84 -18.86
C TRP A 360 28.81 -0.14 -18.51
N GLU A 361 28.49 -0.19 -17.22
CA GLU A 361 27.34 -0.91 -16.68
C GLU A 361 26.52 0.04 -15.80
N ALA A 362 25.22 -0.21 -15.75
CA ALA A 362 24.30 0.37 -14.80
C ALA A 362 23.92 -0.68 -13.74
N THR A 363 23.96 -0.28 -12.48
CA THR A 363 23.48 -1.05 -11.34
C THR A 363 22.25 -0.33 -10.77
N VAL A 364 21.17 -1.07 -10.57
CA VAL A 364 20.00 -0.61 -9.84
C VAL A 364 20.37 -0.45 -8.36
N THR A 365 20.16 0.76 -7.84
CA THR A 365 20.31 1.08 -6.41
C THR A 365 18.92 1.30 -5.81
N PRO A 366 18.78 1.38 -4.47
CA PRO A 366 17.49 1.69 -3.87
C PRO A 366 16.88 2.98 -4.44
N ALA A 367 17.66 4.06 -4.53
CA ALA A 367 17.17 5.39 -4.94
C ALA A 367 17.20 5.67 -6.46
N GLY A 368 17.66 4.73 -7.28
CA GLY A 368 17.74 4.91 -8.72
C GLY A 368 18.81 4.03 -9.36
N LEU A 369 19.80 4.64 -10.03
CA LEU A 369 20.85 3.95 -10.77
C LEU A 369 22.23 4.44 -10.34
N TRP A 370 23.19 3.52 -10.35
CA TRP A 370 24.59 3.84 -10.41
C TRP A 370 25.13 3.43 -11.78
N ILE A 371 25.95 4.26 -12.39
CA ILE A 371 26.57 4.00 -13.70
C ILE A 371 28.06 4.14 -13.53
N GLY A 372 28.81 3.09 -13.86
CA GLY A 372 30.25 3.10 -13.75
C GLY A 372 30.90 2.14 -14.75
N PRO A 373 32.24 2.09 -14.75
CA PRO A 373 32.99 1.11 -15.52
C PRO A 373 32.53 -0.31 -15.23
N ARG A 374 32.64 -1.17 -16.24
CA ARG A 374 32.22 -2.57 -16.14
C ARG A 374 32.87 -3.30 -14.96
N GLY A 375 32.07 -3.98 -14.14
CA GLY A 375 32.56 -4.75 -12.99
C GLY A 375 32.93 -3.93 -11.74
N GLU A 376 32.81 -2.60 -11.78
CA GLU A 376 32.90 -1.78 -10.56
C GLU A 376 31.61 -1.86 -9.73
N VAL A 377 31.72 -1.54 -8.43
CA VAL A 377 30.61 -1.63 -7.48
C VAL A 377 30.17 -0.23 -7.07
N PRO A 378 28.86 0.05 -6.92
CA PRO A 378 28.38 1.34 -6.45
C PRO A 378 29.03 1.75 -5.11
N PRO A 379 29.44 3.02 -4.95
CA PRO A 379 29.92 3.52 -3.68
C PRO A 379 28.80 3.42 -2.64
N ARG A 380 29.18 3.28 -1.35
CA ARG A 380 28.22 3.13 -0.24
C ARG A 380 27.16 4.23 -0.24
N THR A 381 27.52 5.45 -0.60
CA THR A 381 26.61 6.60 -0.70
C THR A 381 25.47 6.38 -1.69
N ALA A 382 25.75 5.76 -2.85
CA ALA A 382 24.73 5.38 -3.83
C ALA A 382 23.95 4.15 -3.37
N ALA A 383 24.65 3.12 -2.88
CA ALA A 383 24.04 1.86 -2.45
C ALA A 383 23.09 1.99 -1.24
N THR A 384 23.26 3.01 -0.40
CA THR A 384 22.42 3.24 0.79
C THR A 384 21.57 4.51 0.71
N ARG A 385 21.52 5.18 -0.44
CA ARG A 385 20.71 6.39 -0.61
C ARG A 385 19.23 6.04 -0.39
N ALA A 386 18.54 6.87 0.39
CA ALA A 386 17.11 6.71 0.61
C ALA A 386 16.32 6.98 -0.67
N VAL A 387 15.29 6.18 -0.91
CA VAL A 387 14.30 6.46 -1.95
C VAL A 387 13.54 7.72 -1.58
N SER A 388 13.34 8.60 -2.55
CA SER A 388 12.60 9.85 -2.41
C SER A 388 11.42 9.87 -3.38
N PRO A 389 10.23 10.33 -2.97
CA PRO A 389 9.11 10.53 -3.88
C PRO A 389 9.35 11.64 -4.90
N ASP A 390 10.29 12.55 -4.63
CA ASP A 390 10.51 13.75 -5.43
C ASP A 390 11.76 13.65 -6.32
N THR A 391 12.63 12.66 -6.07
CA THR A 391 13.89 12.53 -6.78
C THR A 391 14.24 11.09 -7.12
N VAL A 392 14.85 10.91 -8.30
CA VAL A 392 15.47 9.68 -8.77
C VAL A 392 16.96 9.93 -8.91
N ALA A 393 17.80 9.20 -8.18
CA ALA A 393 19.24 9.41 -8.22
C ALA A 393 19.86 8.65 -9.40
N ILE A 394 20.67 9.32 -10.22
CA ILE A 394 21.59 8.68 -11.16
C ILE A 394 23.01 9.04 -10.75
N ASP A 395 23.69 8.13 -10.07
CA ASP A 395 25.05 8.29 -9.56
C ASP A 395 26.07 7.83 -10.62
N LEU A 396 26.94 8.72 -11.12
CA LEU A 396 27.98 8.43 -12.12
C LEU A 396 29.33 8.19 -11.42
N GLY A 397 29.90 7.00 -11.53
CA GLY A 397 31.26 6.67 -11.13
C GLY A 397 32.24 6.99 -12.26
N VAL A 398 33.05 8.03 -12.10
CA VAL A 398 34.04 8.51 -13.07
C VAL A 398 35.39 8.74 -12.39
N GLU A 399 35.78 7.82 -11.50
CA GLU A 399 37.01 7.97 -10.69
C GLU A 399 38.27 8.15 -11.55
N HIS A 400 38.29 7.50 -12.73
CA HIS A 400 39.39 7.59 -13.71
C HIS A 400 39.11 8.56 -14.86
N GLY A 401 38.08 9.40 -14.73
CA GLY A 401 37.58 10.27 -15.79
C GLY A 401 36.65 9.52 -16.76
N PRO A 402 35.69 10.22 -17.38
CA PRO A 402 34.77 9.60 -18.33
C PRO A 402 35.47 9.34 -19.67
N HIS A 403 35.20 8.19 -20.27
CA HIS A 403 35.53 7.89 -21.66
C HIS A 403 34.49 8.50 -22.61
N ASP A 404 34.89 8.83 -23.84
CA ASP A 404 33.99 9.39 -24.87
C ASP A 404 32.80 8.47 -25.19
N SER A 405 32.95 7.16 -24.95
CA SER A 405 31.91 6.14 -25.08
C SER A 405 30.70 6.36 -24.15
N LEU A 406 30.89 7.07 -23.04
CA LEU A 406 29.86 7.32 -22.03
C LEU A 406 28.75 8.24 -22.57
N TRP A 407 29.11 9.32 -23.26
CA TRP A 407 28.17 10.39 -23.58
C TRP A 407 27.03 9.95 -24.52
N PRO A 408 27.30 9.24 -25.63
CA PRO A 408 26.23 8.72 -26.49
C PRO A 408 25.35 7.71 -25.76
N ALA A 409 25.93 6.91 -24.86
CA ALA A 409 25.19 5.92 -24.08
C ALA A 409 24.24 6.59 -23.06
N LEU A 410 24.71 7.62 -22.35
CA LEU A 410 23.87 8.41 -21.46
C LEU A 410 22.77 9.15 -22.20
N ASP A 411 23.07 9.74 -23.36
CA ASP A 411 22.09 10.46 -24.17
C ASP A 411 20.94 9.54 -24.62
N LEU A 412 21.28 8.33 -25.09
CA LEU A 412 20.31 7.31 -25.46
C LEU A 412 19.47 6.85 -24.26
N MET A 413 20.12 6.52 -23.14
CA MET A 413 19.46 6.04 -21.94
C MET A 413 18.50 7.08 -21.36
N PHE A 414 18.94 8.35 -21.23
CA PHE A 414 18.10 9.44 -20.73
C PHE A 414 16.90 9.71 -21.63
N GLY A 415 17.07 9.59 -22.95
CA GLY A 415 15.96 9.72 -23.91
C GLY A 415 14.90 8.62 -23.79
N GLN A 416 15.23 7.49 -23.15
CA GLN A 416 14.35 6.32 -23.00
C GLN A 416 13.75 6.17 -21.60
N LEU A 417 14.10 7.04 -20.65
CA LEU A 417 13.47 7.06 -19.33
C LEU A 417 11.99 7.43 -19.48
N GLU A 418 11.14 6.77 -18.69
CA GLU A 418 9.73 7.15 -18.57
C GLU A 418 9.62 8.63 -18.17
N THR A 419 8.64 9.35 -18.74
CA THR A 419 8.46 10.79 -18.49
C THR A 419 8.35 11.11 -17.00
N GLU A 420 7.60 10.31 -16.24
CA GLU A 420 7.43 10.49 -14.78
C GLU A 420 8.76 10.40 -14.02
N VAL A 421 9.68 9.52 -14.45
CA VAL A 421 11.01 9.36 -13.86
C VAL A 421 11.90 10.52 -14.28
N ARG A 422 11.94 10.83 -15.58
CA ARG A 422 12.84 11.83 -16.18
C ARG A 422 12.71 13.20 -15.51
N GLU A 423 11.49 13.63 -15.21
CA GLU A 423 11.19 14.88 -14.52
C GLU A 423 11.77 14.98 -13.09
N ARG A 424 12.15 13.84 -12.50
CA ARG A 424 12.63 13.71 -11.12
C ARG A 424 14.10 13.34 -11.04
N VAL A 425 14.76 13.11 -12.16
CA VAL A 425 16.16 12.67 -12.17
C VAL A 425 17.08 13.77 -11.65
N VAL A 426 17.94 13.38 -10.70
CA VAL A 426 19.07 14.16 -10.24
C VAL A 426 20.34 13.35 -10.47
N VAL A 427 21.21 13.85 -11.34
CA VAL A 427 22.50 13.21 -11.64
C VAL A 427 23.54 13.64 -10.62
N HIS A 428 24.17 12.68 -9.95
CA HIS A 428 25.27 12.86 -9.02
C HIS A 428 26.56 12.34 -9.64
N VAL A 429 27.68 13.00 -9.38
CA VAL A 429 28.99 12.59 -9.94
C VAL A 429 29.92 12.20 -8.79
N HIS A 430 30.49 11.01 -8.89
CA HIS A 430 31.51 10.47 -8.00
C HIS A 430 32.81 10.36 -8.80
N GLY A 431 33.76 11.25 -8.53
CA GLY A 431 35.02 11.35 -9.27
C GLY A 431 35.32 12.78 -9.72
N LEU A 432 36.32 12.93 -10.59
CA LEU A 432 36.73 14.22 -11.14
C LEU A 432 36.31 14.31 -12.60
N LEU A 433 35.59 15.38 -12.94
CA LEU A 433 35.32 15.76 -14.33
C LEU A 433 36.23 16.91 -14.72
N ASP A 434 36.89 16.79 -15.86
CA ASP A 434 37.52 17.94 -16.51
C ASP A 434 36.43 18.93 -17.01
N THR A 435 36.86 20.13 -17.41
CA THR A 435 35.95 21.20 -17.87
C THR A 435 35.13 20.81 -19.10
N GLY A 436 35.71 20.04 -20.03
CA GLY A 436 35.06 19.57 -21.25
C GLY A 436 33.98 18.53 -20.94
N SER A 437 34.31 17.56 -20.10
CA SER A 437 33.41 16.52 -19.61
C SER A 437 32.27 17.09 -18.77
N ALA A 438 32.55 18.07 -17.91
CA ALA A 438 31.53 18.79 -17.16
C ALA A 438 30.58 19.58 -18.07
N LYS A 439 31.09 20.16 -19.16
CA LYS A 439 30.27 20.85 -20.18
C LYS A 439 29.39 19.87 -20.96
N HIS A 440 29.94 18.71 -21.34
CA HIS A 440 29.18 17.64 -22.01
C HIS A 440 28.06 17.12 -21.13
N LEU A 441 28.36 16.80 -19.86
CA LEU A 441 27.34 16.35 -18.91
C LEU A 441 26.23 17.38 -18.76
N ARG A 442 26.54 18.67 -18.58
CA ARG A 442 25.52 19.74 -18.53
C ARG A 442 24.68 19.81 -19.81
N GLY A 443 25.32 19.66 -20.98
CA GLY A 443 24.62 19.66 -22.27
C GLY A 443 23.65 18.50 -22.40
N VAL A 444 24.08 17.29 -22.03
CA VAL A 444 23.24 16.08 -22.05
C VAL A 444 22.10 16.18 -21.03
N THR A 445 22.38 16.58 -19.78
CA THR A 445 21.31 16.72 -18.77
C THR A 445 20.30 17.80 -19.14
N ALA A 446 20.76 18.95 -19.67
CA ALA A 446 19.86 20.02 -20.10
C ALA A 446 18.95 19.60 -21.26
N ARG A 447 19.47 18.82 -22.22
CA ARG A 447 18.70 18.29 -23.35
C ARG A 447 17.52 17.42 -22.91
N HIS A 448 17.68 16.67 -21.82
CA HIS A 448 16.65 15.76 -21.29
C HIS A 448 15.91 16.33 -20.07
N GLY A 449 16.15 17.59 -19.70
CA GLY A 449 15.48 18.24 -18.56
C GLY A 449 15.84 17.68 -17.19
N LEU A 450 17.03 17.09 -17.03
CA LEU A 450 17.47 16.45 -15.79
C LEU A 450 18.17 17.45 -14.85
N GLY A 451 17.99 17.26 -13.54
CA GLY A 451 18.72 18.00 -12.52
C GLY A 451 20.17 17.54 -12.37
N LEU A 452 21.06 18.46 -12.02
CA LEU A 452 22.42 18.14 -11.57
C LEU A 452 22.52 18.33 -10.05
N GLY A 453 22.84 17.25 -9.36
CA GLY A 453 23.08 17.28 -7.92
C GLY A 453 24.33 18.09 -7.58
N ARG A 454 24.32 18.75 -6.43
CA ARG A 454 25.54 19.36 -5.90
C ARG A 454 26.54 18.23 -5.58
N PRO A 455 27.83 18.38 -5.95
CA PRO A 455 28.83 17.42 -5.52
C PRO A 455 28.83 17.38 -4.00
N ALA A 456 28.84 16.16 -3.43
CA ALA A 456 29.03 16.01 -1.99
C ALA A 456 30.38 16.66 -1.68
N ARG A 457 30.36 17.80 -0.98
CA ARG A 457 31.57 18.43 -0.50
C ARG A 457 32.25 17.38 0.36
N ARG A 458 33.41 16.86 -0.07
CA ARG A 458 34.29 16.08 0.81
C ARG A 458 34.45 16.92 2.06
N GLU A 459 33.85 16.48 3.16
CA GLU A 459 34.20 16.99 4.48
C GLU A 459 35.68 16.63 4.66
N CYS A 460 36.55 17.55 4.28
CA CYS A 460 37.90 17.54 4.76
C CYS A 460 37.79 17.54 6.28
N ALA A 461 38.25 16.47 6.90
CA ALA A 461 38.50 16.41 8.33
C ALA A 461 39.46 17.55 8.68
N GLY A 462 38.90 18.70 9.02
CA GLY A 462 39.59 19.86 9.56
C GLY A 462 39.38 19.84 11.06
N THR A 463 40.34 19.24 11.77
CA THR A 463 40.61 19.55 13.17
C THR A 463 40.67 21.06 13.37
N GLY A 464 39.79 21.59 14.21
CA GLY A 464 39.72 23.01 14.52
C GLY A 464 38.75 23.29 15.66
N THR A 465 39.19 23.02 16.88
CA THR A 465 38.64 23.55 18.14
C THR A 465 38.54 25.08 18.12
N ALA A 466 37.36 25.65 18.45
CA ALA A 466 37.21 26.73 19.45
C ALA A 466 35.75 27.21 19.60
N SER A 467 35.34 27.32 20.86
CA SER A 467 34.13 27.87 21.47
C SER A 467 33.63 29.24 20.99
N ALA A 468 32.30 29.47 21.10
CA ALA A 468 31.65 30.48 21.97
C ALA A 468 30.14 30.54 21.65
N MET A 469 29.26 30.08 22.56
CA MET A 469 28.44 30.88 23.49
C MET A 469 27.42 31.86 22.85
N GLY A 470 26.13 31.66 23.17
CA GLY A 470 25.07 32.66 22.98
C GLY A 470 23.64 32.13 23.19
N SER A 471 23.10 32.27 24.41
CA SER A 471 21.70 32.15 24.85
C SER A 471 20.71 32.96 23.98
N GLY A 472 19.38 32.78 23.89
CA GLY A 472 18.33 32.12 24.68
C GLY A 472 16.96 32.33 23.97
N PRO A 473 15.80 32.01 24.59
CA PRO A 473 14.61 31.51 23.89
C PRO A 473 13.48 32.54 23.66
N HIS A 474 12.71 32.37 22.58
CA HIS A 474 11.38 32.98 22.40
C HIS A 474 10.35 31.93 21.98
N THR A 475 9.62 31.40 22.96
CA THR A 475 8.34 30.71 22.79
C THR A 475 7.25 31.73 22.47
N ARG A 476 6.68 31.65 21.27
CA ARG A 476 5.44 32.36 20.90
C ARG A 476 4.37 31.31 20.62
N ALA A 477 3.40 31.22 21.52
CA ALA A 477 2.22 30.39 21.38
C ALA A 477 1.35 30.91 20.24
N CYS A 478 1.13 30.07 19.22
CA CYS A 478 0.07 30.26 18.24
C CYS A 478 -1.09 29.34 18.63
N ARG A 479 -2.22 29.97 18.94
CA ARG A 479 -3.50 29.36 19.26
C ARG A 479 -4.19 29.08 17.92
N GLU A 480 -4.32 27.81 17.54
CA GLU A 480 -5.06 27.42 16.34
C GLU A 480 -6.58 27.35 16.61
N PRO A 481 -7.44 27.73 15.66
CA PRO A 481 -8.87 27.53 15.73
C PRO A 481 -9.20 26.07 15.35
N GLU A 482 -9.35 25.24 16.37
CA GLU A 482 -9.85 23.85 16.27
C GLU A 482 -11.38 23.90 16.15
N GLY A 483 -11.93 23.47 15.00
CA GLY A 483 -13.38 23.36 14.83
C GLY A 483 -13.86 23.10 13.40
N ASP A 484 -13.31 23.80 12.40
CA ASP A 484 -13.89 23.78 11.03
C ASP A 484 -13.02 23.08 9.96
N ALA A 485 -11.74 22.84 10.25
CA ALA A 485 -10.81 22.18 9.32
C ALA A 485 -10.99 20.64 9.26
N GLU A 486 -11.47 20.04 10.35
CA GLU A 486 -11.62 18.58 10.48
C GLU A 486 -12.80 18.04 9.64
N ASN A 487 -13.89 18.80 9.56
CA ASN A 487 -15.04 18.49 8.68
C ASN A 487 -14.71 18.69 7.19
N ALA A 488 -13.86 19.66 6.84
CA ALA A 488 -13.38 19.85 5.48
C ALA A 488 -12.40 18.73 5.03
N ALA A 489 -11.62 18.17 5.96
CA ALA A 489 -10.76 17.02 5.72
C ALA A 489 -11.57 15.72 5.52
N TYR A 490 -12.68 15.55 6.26
CA TYR A 490 -13.58 14.40 6.11
C TYR A 490 -14.34 14.41 4.76
N ALA A 491 -14.85 15.57 4.34
CA ALA A 491 -15.50 15.73 3.03
C ALA A 491 -14.52 15.58 1.85
N ARG A 492 -13.25 16.00 2.01
CA ARG A 492 -12.19 15.80 0.99
C ARG A 492 -11.69 14.35 0.92
N LEU A 493 -11.69 13.62 2.04
CA LEU A 493 -11.41 12.18 2.06
C LEU A 493 -12.52 11.35 1.41
N GLN A 494 -13.79 11.73 1.58
CA GLN A 494 -14.89 11.10 0.85
C GLN A 494 -14.84 11.42 -0.66
N ALA A 495 -14.50 12.65 -1.06
CA ALA A 495 -14.30 13.01 -2.46
C ALA A 495 -13.07 12.31 -3.11
N TRP A 496 -11.99 12.08 -2.34
CA TRP A 496 -10.81 11.33 -2.79
C TRP A 496 -11.13 9.85 -3.05
N LEU A 497 -12.02 9.26 -2.24
CA LEU A 497 -12.41 7.85 -2.36
C LEU A 497 -13.36 7.53 -3.53
N VAL A 498 -13.90 8.55 -4.20
CA VAL A 498 -14.77 8.44 -5.39
C VAL A 498 -14.02 8.74 -6.70
N THR A 499 -12.84 9.36 -6.62
CA THR A 499 -12.12 9.88 -7.80
C THR A 499 -10.81 9.14 -8.08
N VAL A 500 -10.51 8.04 -7.36
CA VAL A 500 -9.31 7.19 -7.50
C VAL A 500 -9.61 5.70 -7.35
#